data_AF-A0ABD0NIT7-F1
#
_entry.id   AF-A0ABD0NIT7-F1
#
_cell.length_a   1.000
_cell.length_b   1.000
_cell.length_c   1.000
_cell.angle_alpha   90.00
_cell.angle_beta   90.00
_cell.angle_gamma   90.00
#
_symmetry.space_group_name_H-M   'P 1'
#
loop_
_entity.id
_entity.type
_entity.pdbx_description
1 polymer ?
#
loop_
_entity_poly.entity_id
_entity_poly.type
_entity_poly.pdbx_seq_one_letter_code
_entity_poly.pdbx_strand_id
1 'polypeptide(L)'
;YHMFGEEVWRLMVTIQEGSSVTVLFQKEGNYGNNWNYGQATLNITAEAVVVFEAQKKAGFLNDIALDDISIASGSCGPAPPEPTPVPPPTTPPPIP
;
A
#
# COMPACT_ATOMS: atom_id res chain seq x y z
N TYR A 1 -6.96 -0.99 -2.77
CA TYR A 1 -6.49 -0.10 -1.69
C TYR A 1 -6.82 1.35 -2.02
N HIS A 2 -7.22 2.12 -1.03
CA HIS A 2 -7.45 3.56 -1.11
C HIS A 2 -6.50 4.23 -0.11
N MET A 3 -5.80 5.27 -0.55
CA MET A 3 -4.76 5.96 0.21
C MET A 3 -4.89 7.45 -0.07
N PHE A 4 -5.59 8.18 0.81
CA PHE A 4 -5.98 9.56 0.57
C PHE A 4 -5.73 10.47 1.78
N GLY A 5 -5.11 11.61 1.50
CA GLY A 5 -4.84 12.66 2.48
C GLY A 5 -3.36 13.05 2.56
N GLU A 6 -3.10 14.25 3.07
CA GLU A 6 -1.77 14.88 3.12
C GLU A 6 -0.79 14.13 4.03
N GLU A 7 -1.32 13.44 5.03
CA GLU A 7 -0.56 12.79 6.12
C GLU A 7 -0.61 11.25 6.01
N VAL A 8 -1.11 10.73 4.88
CA VAL A 8 -0.93 9.30 4.52
C VAL A 8 0.55 9.02 4.41
N TRP A 9 1.00 7.89 4.95
CA TRP A 9 2.39 7.51 4.86
C TRP A 9 2.60 6.23 4.06
N ARG A 10 2.29 5.05 4.63
CA ARG A 10 2.72 3.79 4.01
C ARG A 10 1.71 2.67 4.22
N LEU A 11 1.45 1.94 3.16
CA LEU A 11 0.84 0.61 3.19
C LEU A 11 1.90 -0.42 2.79
N MET A 12 2.14 -1.40 3.64
CA MET A 12 3.07 -2.50 3.38
C MET A 12 2.37 -3.83 3.62
N VAL A 13 2.56 -4.79 2.71
CA VAL A 13 2.11 -6.17 2.86
C VAL A 13 3.32 -7.06 2.93
N THR A 14 3.41 -7.83 4.00
CA THR A 14 4.47 -8.82 4.20
C THR A 14 3.88 -10.21 4.32
N ILE A 15 4.70 -11.21 4.09
CA ILE A 15 4.40 -12.60 4.40
C ILE A 15 5.38 -13.14 5.40
N GLN A 16 4.86 -13.82 6.41
CA GLN A 16 5.62 -14.45 7.48
C GLN A 16 5.51 -15.97 7.36
N GLU A 17 6.62 -16.65 7.11
CA GLU A 17 6.71 -18.12 7.01
C GLU A 17 7.75 -18.59 8.04
N GLY A 18 7.30 -19.10 9.18
CA GLY A 18 8.15 -19.36 10.34
C GLY A 18 8.80 -18.07 10.87
N SER A 19 10.13 -17.97 10.81
CA SER A 19 10.88 -16.77 11.16
C SER A 19 11.23 -15.87 9.97
N SER A 20 10.91 -16.29 8.75
CA SER A 20 11.15 -15.52 7.53
C SER A 20 10.06 -14.47 7.34
N VAL A 21 10.46 -13.24 7.04
CA VAL A 21 9.54 -12.14 6.69
C VAL A 21 9.94 -11.59 5.34
N THR A 22 9.02 -11.60 4.37
CA THR A 22 9.24 -11.08 3.02
C THR A 22 8.26 -9.97 2.70
N VAL A 23 8.75 -8.85 2.15
CA VAL A 23 7.90 -7.76 1.67
C VAL A 23 7.36 -8.11 0.28
N LEU A 24 6.04 -8.08 0.14
CA LEU A 24 5.34 -8.43 -1.09
C LEU A 24 4.82 -7.20 -1.85
N PHE A 25 4.42 -6.18 -1.12
CA PHE A 25 3.82 -4.96 -1.66
C PHE A 25 4.16 -3.80 -0.74
N GLN A 26 4.50 -2.65 -1.32
CA GLN A 26 4.71 -1.42 -0.58
C GLN A 26 4.26 -0.23 -1.43
N LYS A 27 3.47 0.65 -0.83
CA LYS A 27 3.08 1.93 -1.41
C LYS A 27 3.19 3.02 -0.36
N GLU A 28 3.73 4.15 -0.79
CA GLU A 28 3.90 5.33 0.06
C GLU A 28 3.24 6.55 -0.57
N GLY A 29 2.69 7.40 0.28
CA GLY A 29 2.07 8.67 -0.10
C GLY A 29 0.58 8.61 -0.43
N ASN A 30 0.08 9.76 -0.89
CA ASN A 30 -1.31 9.98 -1.28
C ASN A 30 -1.51 9.54 -2.74
N TYR A 31 -2.47 8.66 -3.02
CA TYR A 31 -2.81 8.21 -4.38
C TYR A 31 -4.13 8.80 -4.89
N GLY A 32 -4.64 9.83 -4.20
CA GLY A 32 -5.89 10.50 -4.55
C GLY A 32 -7.12 9.78 -4.02
N ASN A 33 -8.28 10.40 -4.24
CA ASN A 33 -9.56 9.88 -3.75
C ASN A 33 -10.15 8.84 -4.72
N ASN A 34 -9.44 7.73 -4.91
CA ASN A 34 -9.80 6.68 -5.84
C ASN A 34 -9.26 5.33 -5.36
N TRP A 35 -10.01 4.27 -5.64
CA TRP A 35 -9.59 2.91 -5.34
C TRP A 35 -8.56 2.44 -6.38
N ASN A 36 -7.48 1.84 -5.89
CA ASN A 36 -6.41 1.28 -6.69
C ASN A 36 -6.42 -0.24 -6.54
N TYR A 37 -6.35 -0.98 -7.65
CA TYR A 37 -6.20 -2.43 -7.62
C TYR A 37 -4.75 -2.79 -7.26
N GLY A 38 -4.57 -3.70 -6.31
CA GLY A 38 -3.25 -4.19 -5.89
C GLY A 38 -3.24 -5.70 -5.92
N GLN A 39 -2.10 -6.27 -6.32
CA GLN A 39 -1.87 -7.71 -6.33
C GLN A 39 -0.43 -8.03 -5.95
N ALA A 40 -0.20 -9.17 -5.33
CA ALA A 40 1.12 -9.69 -5.05
C ALA A 40 1.12 -11.22 -5.12
N THR A 41 2.11 -11.80 -5.79
CA THR A 41 2.23 -13.25 -5.88
C THR A 41 2.80 -13.81 -4.58
N LEU A 42 2.12 -14.79 -3.99
CA LEU A 42 2.52 -15.45 -2.76
C LEU A 42 3.32 -16.72 -3.10
N ASN A 43 4.64 -16.69 -2.86
CA ASN A 43 5.50 -17.87 -3.02
C ASN A 43 5.60 -18.62 -1.68
N ILE A 44 4.55 -19.36 -1.33
CA ILE A 44 4.46 -20.10 -0.06
C ILE A 44 4.77 -21.58 -0.24
N THR A 45 5.50 -22.14 0.71
CA THR A 45 5.85 -23.58 0.75
C THR A 45 5.36 -24.29 2.01
N ALA A 46 5.03 -23.52 3.04
CA ALA A 46 4.48 -23.95 4.31
C ALA A 46 3.36 -23.00 4.78
N GLU A 47 2.88 -23.22 6.01
CA GLU A 47 1.95 -22.32 6.67
C GLU A 47 2.56 -20.91 6.80
N ALA A 48 1.80 -19.91 6.36
CA ALA A 48 2.26 -18.53 6.31
C ALA A 48 1.15 -17.55 6.69
N VAL A 49 1.55 -16.41 7.25
CA VAL A 49 0.65 -15.32 7.64
C VAL A 49 0.93 -14.11 6.75
N VAL A 50 -0.10 -13.62 6.07
CA VAL A 50 -0.03 -12.34 5.35
C VAL A 50 -0.36 -11.22 6.33
N VAL A 51 0.54 -10.24 6.44
CA VAL A 51 0.42 -9.11 7.37
C VAL A 51 0.30 -7.82 6.59
N PHE A 52 -0.81 -7.10 6.82
CA PHE A 52 -1.06 -5.78 6.29
C PHE A 52 -0.70 -4.75 7.36
N GLU A 53 0.26 -3.89 7.05
CA GLU A 53 0.72 -2.83 7.92
C GLU A 53 0.42 -1.46 7.29
N ALA A 54 -0.40 -0.66 7.99
CA ALA A 54 -0.75 0.69 7.60
C ALA A 54 -0.12 1.68 8.58
N GLN A 55 0.72 2.57 8.06
CA GLN A 55 1.40 3.60 8.83
C GLN A 55 0.89 4.98 8.39
N LYS A 56 0.70 5.86 9.37
CA LYS A 56 0.21 7.22 9.19
C LYS A 56 1.10 8.22 9.92
N LYS A 57 1.10 9.48 9.47
CA LYS A 57 1.69 10.59 10.21
C LYS A 57 0.68 11.18 11.20
N ALA A 58 1.08 12.19 11.97
CA ALA A 58 0.34 12.70 13.14
C ALA A 58 -0.98 13.44 12.85
N GLY A 59 -1.35 13.69 11.58
CA GLY A 59 -2.55 14.44 11.21
C GLY A 59 -3.86 13.63 11.16
N PHE A 60 -4.91 14.25 10.61
CA PHE A 60 -6.24 13.64 10.44
C PHE A 60 -6.56 13.23 9.00
N LEU A 61 -5.90 13.85 8.02
CA LEU A 61 -6.07 13.52 6.60
C LEU A 61 -5.08 12.41 6.21
N ASN A 62 -5.33 11.18 6.66
CA ASN A 62 -4.39 10.07 6.51
C ASN A 62 -5.05 8.70 6.31
N ASP A 63 -6.14 8.67 5.57
CA ASP A 63 -6.96 7.47 5.40
C ASP A 63 -6.25 6.44 4.52
N ILE A 64 -6.18 5.21 5.04
CA ILE A 64 -5.78 4.01 4.31
C ILE A 64 -6.90 2.98 4.48
N ALA A 65 -7.49 2.55 3.37
CA ALA A 65 -8.55 1.54 3.37
C ALA A 65 -8.23 0.39 2.41
N LEU A 66 -8.64 -0.82 2.81
CA LEU A 66 -8.55 -2.04 2.03
C LEU A 66 -9.95 -2.64 1.94
N ASP A 67 -10.27 -3.20 0.79
CA ASP A 67 -11.52 -3.92 0.54
C ASP A 67 -11.26 -5.03 -0.49
N ASP A 68 -12.20 -5.97 -0.62
CA ASP A 68 -12.18 -7.07 -1.60
C ASP A 68 -10.90 -7.95 -1.57
N ILE A 69 -10.38 -8.22 -0.37
CA ILE A 69 -9.20 -9.07 -0.18
C ILE A 69 -9.55 -10.51 -0.54
N SER A 70 -8.85 -11.07 -1.51
CA SER A 70 -9.01 -12.46 -1.96
C SER A 70 -7.68 -13.14 -2.21
N ILE A 71 -7.68 -14.46 -2.12
CA ILE A 71 -6.53 -15.33 -2.41
C ILE A 71 -7.00 -16.34 -3.45
N ALA A 72 -6.20 -16.51 -4.51
CA ALA A 72 -6.47 -17.47 -5.58
C ALA A 72 -5.22 -18.31 -5.84
N SER A 73 -5.43 -19.53 -6.35
CA SER A 73 -4.32 -20.40 -6.75
C SER A 73 -3.68 -19.91 -8.05
N GLY A 74 -2.37 -20.04 -8.15
CA GLY A 74 -1.57 -19.58 -9.29
C GLY A 74 -0.93 -18.21 -9.06
N SER A 75 -0.03 -17.82 -9.98
CA SER A 75 0.59 -16.50 -9.94
C SER A 75 -0.40 -15.41 -10.33
N CYS A 76 -0.19 -14.20 -9.83
CA CYS A 76 -0.96 -13.05 -10.30
C CYS A 76 -0.71 -12.83 -11.80
N GLY A 77 -1.71 -12.28 -12.49
CA GLY A 77 -1.59 -11.90 -13.90
C GLY A 77 -0.69 -10.67 -14.12
N PRO A 78 -0.75 -10.04 -15.29
CA PRO A 78 -0.08 -8.77 -15.55
C PRO A 78 -0.38 -7.76 -14.45
N ALA A 79 0.64 -7.02 -14.00
CA ALA A 79 0.45 -6.00 -12.98
C ALA A 79 -0.56 -4.95 -13.46
N PRO A 80 -1.45 -4.45 -12.59
CA PRO A 80 -2.26 -3.30 -12.90
C PRO A 80 -1.36 -2.08 -13.19
N PRO A 81 -1.88 -1.07 -13.92
CA PRO A 81 -1.18 0.19 -14.08
C PRO A 81 -0.80 0.74 -12.70
N GLU A 82 0.46 1.11 -12.54
CA GLU A 82 0.92 1.66 -11.27
C GLU A 82 0.26 3.04 -11.05
N PRO A 83 -0.49 3.23 -9.95
CA PRO A 83 -1.13 4.49 -9.71
C PRO A 83 -0.09 5.55 -9.39
N THR A 84 -0.33 6.77 -9.84
CA THR A 84 0.59 7.90 -9.63
C THR A 84 0.27 8.56 -8.29
N PRO A 85 1.26 8.79 -7.41
CA PRO A 85 1.03 9.54 -6.19
C PRO A 85 0.74 11.01 -6.52
N VAL A 86 -0.21 11.59 -5.78
CA VAL A 86 -0.51 13.03 -5.82
C VAL A 86 0.70 13.78 -5.25
N PRO A 87 1.25 14.77 -5.98
CA PRO A 87 2.35 15.57 -5.48
C PRO A 87 1.98 16.25 -4.15
N PRO A 88 2.92 16.35 -3.20
CA PRO A 88 2.71 17.18 -2.02
C PRO A 88 2.38 18.63 -2.45
N PRO A 89 1.58 19.37 -1.67
CA PRO A 89 1.41 20.80 -1.90
C PRO A 89 2.79 21.46 -1.90
N THR A 90 3.15 22.14 -2.99
CA THR A 90 4.36 22.96 -3.00
C THR A 90 4.10 24.16 -2.10
N THR A 91 4.89 24.33 -1.04
CA THR A 91 4.89 25.58 -0.30
C THR A 91 5.34 26.69 -1.24
N PRO A 92 4.59 27.81 -1.37
CA PRO A 92 5.08 28.97 -2.10
C PRO A 92 6.40 29.44 -1.46
N PRO A 93 7.36 29.94 -2.26
CA PRO A 93 8.61 30.46 -1.73
C PRO A 93 8.29 31.58 -0.72
N PRO A 94 9.07 31.72 0.36
CA PRO A 94 8.89 32.81 1.31
C PRO A 94 8.96 34.13 0.53
N ILE A 95 7.97 35.00 0.74
CA ILE A 95 7.94 36.35 0.16
C ILE A 95 9.16 37.11 0.73
N PRO A 96 10.01 37.73 -0.10
CA PRO A 96 11.20 38.47 0.35
C PRO A 96 10.88 39.67 1.23
#